data_AF-A0A8H5CVS7-F1
#
_entry.id   AF-A0A8H5CVS7-F1
#
_cell.length_a   1.000
_cell.length_b   1.000
_cell.length_c   1.000
_cell.angle_alpha   90.00
_cell.angle_beta   90.00
_cell.angle_gamma   90.00
#
_symmetry.space_group_name_H-M   'P 1'
#
loop_
_entity.id
_entity.type
_entity.pdbx_description
1 polymer ?
#
loop_
_entity_poly.entity_id
_entity_poly.type
_entity_poly.pdbx_seq_one_letter_code
_entity_poly.pdbx_strand_id
1 'polypeptide(L)'
;MESLPIDLSHPAVKEYLALTRLQVLTPLSLVINIASFFICSIVVKPSIGGVSHLRPTAISPNVPAIGIYIVVLYVMQIGYCVLLVSAKKQETKNALIKASGLFLVLSNFVMAAWAITWVMQWFFVSTILQGVLLLLLLYSNIALLVYHPPVSSRPFDTALIHAPLRFFFILPFMLLFPLNLFITLGFVHNPYIPGSDISYSGWHIWPVFGVVLGTNLVGLIVVILRRDIVWTVAATWICVSIWTLRPKPAPVYITVIVCTALHPLALFASEVYYRLYKRRPIALEDNEDHPGLYRHQTEQERRRRENERGPREVNGENIWD
;
A
#
# COMPACT_ATOMS: atom_id res chain seq x y z
N MET A 1 17.66 33.11 26.16
CA MET A 1 17.39 31.76 25.62
C MET A 1 18.60 31.31 24.78
N GLU A 2 19.85 31.49 25.20
CA GLU A 2 20.60 30.75 26.23
C GLU A 2 20.46 29.21 26.12
N SER A 3 21.22 28.68 25.15
CA SER A 3 21.89 27.38 25.10
C SER A 3 21.19 26.18 25.75
N LEU A 4 20.21 25.61 25.03
CA LEU A 4 20.05 24.16 25.07
C LEU A 4 21.36 23.53 24.55
N PRO A 5 21.95 22.52 25.21
CA PRO A 5 23.18 21.85 24.76
C PRO A 5 22.99 21.02 23.46
N ILE A 6 21.86 21.19 22.78
CA ILE A 6 21.43 20.44 21.61
C ILE A 6 21.11 21.47 20.52
N ASP A 7 21.91 21.47 19.46
CA ASP A 7 21.66 22.27 18.27
C ASP A 7 20.47 21.69 17.48
N LEU A 8 19.29 22.29 17.69
CA LEU A 8 18.05 21.92 17.00
C LEU A 8 18.07 22.25 15.50
N SER A 9 19.03 23.04 15.02
CA SER A 9 19.14 23.38 13.60
C SER A 9 19.82 22.27 12.79
N HIS A 10 20.63 21.43 13.44
CA HIS A 10 21.40 20.35 12.83
C HIS A 10 20.48 19.25 12.23
N PRO A 11 20.68 18.82 10.97
CA PRO A 11 19.79 17.90 10.27
C PRO A 11 19.65 16.53 10.97
N ALA A 12 20.74 16.00 11.53
CA ALA A 12 20.73 14.74 12.27
C ALA A 12 19.89 14.80 13.57
N VAL A 13 19.89 15.95 14.25
CA VAL A 13 19.09 16.16 15.48
C VAL A 13 17.60 16.24 15.13
N LYS A 14 17.25 16.94 14.04
CA LYS A 14 15.88 16.99 13.52
C LYS A 14 15.36 15.60 13.14
N GLU A 15 16.17 14.78 12.47
CA GLU A 15 15.81 13.42 12.09
C GLU A 15 15.62 12.52 13.32
N TYR A 16 16.49 12.65 14.32
CA TYR A 16 16.36 11.91 15.58
C TYR A 16 15.10 12.31 16.38
N LEU A 17 14.80 13.61 16.46
CA LEU A 17 13.59 14.12 17.12
C LEU A 17 12.32 13.68 16.38
N ALA A 18 12.33 13.73 15.04
CA ALA A 18 11.22 13.26 14.21
C ALA A 18 10.99 11.75 14.40
N LEU A 19 12.07 10.97 14.42
CA LEU A 19 12.01 9.53 14.70
C LEU A 19 11.40 9.29 16.07
N THR A 20 11.93 9.91 17.13
CA THR A 20 11.46 9.75 18.52
C THR A 20 9.97 10.09 18.64
N ARG A 21 9.53 11.18 18.01
CA ARG A 21 8.10 11.56 17.97
C ARG A 21 7.27 10.47 17.30
N LEU A 22 7.72 9.91 16.17
CA LEU A 22 7.04 8.81 15.50
C LEU A 22 7.03 7.53 16.34
N GLN A 23 8.10 7.20 17.06
CA GLN A 23 8.14 6.00 17.91
C GLN A 23 7.13 6.05 19.06
N VAL A 24 6.79 7.24 19.54
CA VAL A 24 5.76 7.43 20.57
C VAL A 24 4.38 7.56 19.93
N LEU A 25 4.26 8.35 18.87
CA LEU A 25 2.98 8.73 18.29
C LEU A 25 2.33 7.60 17.49
N THR A 26 3.12 6.77 16.79
CA THR A 26 2.57 5.65 15.99
C THR A 26 1.91 4.59 16.89
N PRO A 27 2.56 4.03 17.92
CA PRO A 27 1.91 3.08 18.82
C PRO A 27 0.73 3.69 19.57
N LEU A 28 0.85 4.95 20.03
CA LEU A 28 -0.24 5.65 20.70
C LEU A 28 -1.47 5.78 19.79
N SER A 29 -1.29 6.22 18.54
CA SER A 29 -2.37 6.34 17.57
C SER A 29 -3.05 5.00 17.28
N LEU A 30 -2.26 3.92 17.22
CA LEU A 30 -2.76 2.56 16.99
C LEU A 30 -3.61 2.07 18.17
N VAL A 31 -3.14 2.28 19.41
CA VAL A 31 -3.88 1.92 20.62
C VAL A 31 -5.21 2.69 20.69
N ILE A 32 -5.21 3.98 20.40
CA ILE A 32 -6.43 4.81 20.36
C ILE A 32 -7.40 4.29 19.28
N ASN A 33 -6.91 3.94 18.11
CA ASN A 33 -7.71 3.38 17.03
C ASN A 33 -8.34 2.03 17.44
N ILE A 34 -7.54 1.10 17.97
CA ILE A 34 -8.01 -0.21 18.45
C ILE A 34 -9.06 -0.03 19.55
N ALA A 35 -8.79 0.81 20.55
CA ALA A 35 -9.73 1.05 21.65
C ALA A 35 -11.06 1.62 21.15
N SER A 36 -11.01 2.64 20.28
CA SER A 36 -12.21 3.25 19.70
C SER A 36 -13.02 2.24 18.88
N PHE A 37 -12.34 1.45 18.04
CA PHE A 37 -12.98 0.43 17.22
C PHE A 37 -13.60 -0.68 18.07
N PHE A 38 -12.91 -1.12 19.12
CA PHE A 38 -13.41 -2.14 20.05
C PHE A 38 -14.65 -1.67 20.82
N ILE A 39 -14.61 -0.44 21.36
CA ILE A 39 -15.75 0.18 22.05
C ILE A 39 -16.95 0.30 21.09
N CYS A 40 -16.72 0.79 19.87
CA CYS A 40 -17.77 0.94 18.85
C CYS A 40 -18.31 -0.41 18.34
N SER A 41 -17.52 -1.47 18.39
CA SER A 41 -17.91 -2.80 17.90
C SER A 41 -18.68 -3.63 18.94
N ILE A 42 -18.38 -3.47 20.23
CA ILE A 42 -18.88 -4.36 21.29
C ILE A 42 -19.71 -3.63 22.34
N VAL A 43 -19.27 -2.44 22.76
CA VAL A 43 -19.84 -1.74 23.92
C VAL A 43 -21.05 -0.88 23.51
N VAL A 44 -20.93 -0.12 22.43
CA VAL A 44 -21.97 0.80 21.98
C VAL A 44 -23.07 0.07 21.21
N LYS A 45 -24.33 0.46 21.41
CA LYS A 45 -25.50 -0.03 20.67
C LYS A 45 -26.23 1.12 19.97
N PRO A 46 -26.52 1.03 18.67
CA PRO A 46 -26.12 -0.05 17.75
C PRO A 46 -24.59 -0.10 17.58
N SER A 47 -24.01 -1.30 17.51
CA SER A 47 -22.57 -1.45 17.25
C SER A 47 -22.23 -1.19 15.78
N ILE A 48 -20.94 -1.16 15.40
CA ILE A 48 -20.53 -1.07 13.97
C ILE A 48 -21.27 -2.10 13.10
N GLY A 49 -21.30 -3.36 13.54
CA GLY A 49 -22.05 -4.42 12.87
C GLY A 49 -23.56 -4.19 12.93
N GLY A 50 -24.08 -3.73 14.07
CA GLY A 50 -25.49 -3.36 14.22
C GLY A 50 -25.95 -2.29 13.24
N VAL A 51 -25.17 -1.22 13.05
CA VAL A 51 -25.46 -0.18 12.06
C VAL A 51 -25.42 -0.74 10.64
N SER A 52 -24.46 -1.63 10.33
CA SER A 52 -24.40 -2.30 9.02
C SER A 52 -25.63 -3.17 8.74
N HIS A 53 -26.18 -3.82 9.77
CA HIS A 53 -27.45 -4.57 9.67
C HIS A 53 -28.67 -3.67 9.53
N LEU A 54 -28.68 -2.50 10.19
CA LEU A 54 -29.77 -1.52 10.10
C LEU A 54 -29.79 -0.79 8.75
N ARG A 55 -28.63 -0.64 8.10
CA ARG A 55 -28.47 0.05 6.81
C ARG A 55 -27.79 -0.87 5.79
N PRO A 56 -28.43 -1.98 5.39
CA PRO A 56 -27.81 -2.93 4.48
C PRO A 56 -27.78 -2.38 3.04
N THR A 57 -26.67 -2.62 2.37
CA THR A 57 -26.44 -2.29 0.97
C THR A 57 -26.07 -3.55 0.20
N ALA A 58 -26.12 -3.47 -1.14
CA ALA A 58 -25.69 -4.59 -1.98
C ALA A 58 -24.21 -4.99 -1.75
N ILE A 59 -23.36 -4.13 -1.20
CA ILE A 59 -21.96 -4.47 -0.85
C ILE A 59 -21.72 -4.72 0.63
N SER A 60 -22.75 -4.68 1.49
CA SER A 60 -22.57 -4.94 2.92
C SER A 60 -21.86 -6.29 3.15
N PRO A 61 -20.76 -6.32 3.91
CA PRO A 61 -20.00 -7.54 4.12
C PRO A 61 -20.64 -8.39 5.22
N ASN A 62 -20.28 -9.67 5.24
CA ASN A 62 -20.47 -10.53 6.40
C ASN A 62 -19.60 -10.02 7.57
N VAL A 63 -20.25 -9.68 8.69
CA VAL A 63 -19.61 -9.04 9.85
C VAL A 63 -18.46 -9.88 10.43
N PRO A 64 -18.60 -11.20 10.68
CA PRO A 64 -17.47 -12.04 11.08
C PRO A 64 -16.30 -12.02 10.09
N ALA A 65 -16.57 -12.15 8.78
CA ALA A 65 -15.53 -12.21 7.77
C ALA A 65 -14.70 -10.92 7.69
N ILE A 66 -15.37 -9.76 7.75
CA ILE A 66 -14.67 -8.46 7.78
C ILE A 66 -13.97 -8.22 9.13
N GLY A 67 -14.52 -8.74 10.24
CA GLY A 67 -13.87 -8.72 11.54
C GLY A 67 -12.50 -9.40 11.52
N ILE A 68 -12.39 -10.57 10.88
CA ILE A 68 -11.10 -11.27 10.71
C ILE A 68 -10.10 -10.39 9.94
N TYR A 69 -10.54 -9.73 8.87
CA TYR A 69 -9.69 -8.83 8.10
C TYR A 69 -9.12 -7.71 8.98
N ILE A 70 -9.98 -7.09 9.81
CA ILE A 70 -9.60 -5.98 10.68
C ILE A 70 -8.64 -6.45 11.78
N VAL A 71 -8.85 -7.63 12.36
CA VAL A 71 -7.90 -8.23 13.31
C VAL A 71 -6.53 -8.44 12.67
N VAL A 72 -6.49 -9.04 11.47
CA VAL A 72 -5.23 -9.24 10.73
C VAL A 72 -4.55 -7.89 10.44
N LEU A 73 -5.32 -6.88 10.03
CA LEU A 73 -4.80 -5.53 9.81
C LEU A 73 -4.15 -4.96 11.08
N TYR A 74 -4.80 -5.05 12.23
CA TYR A 74 -4.21 -4.58 13.50
C TYR A 74 -2.96 -5.37 13.90
N VAL A 75 -2.94 -6.69 13.69
CA VAL A 75 -1.73 -7.50 13.92
C VAL A 75 -0.57 -7.01 13.04
N MET A 76 -0.81 -6.72 11.76
CA MET A 76 0.23 -6.17 10.88
C MET A 76 0.70 -4.77 11.33
N GLN A 77 -0.21 -3.92 11.81
CA GLN A 77 0.15 -2.59 12.33
C GLN A 77 0.95 -2.66 13.64
N ILE A 78 0.68 -3.64 14.50
CA ILE A 78 1.52 -3.93 15.67
C ILE A 78 2.92 -4.35 15.20
N GLY A 79 3.01 -5.24 14.21
CA GLY A 79 4.29 -5.63 13.58
C GLY A 79 5.08 -4.44 13.04
N TYR A 80 4.41 -3.48 12.40
CA TYR A 80 5.02 -2.22 11.97
C TYR A 80 5.57 -1.41 13.15
N CYS A 81 4.81 -1.29 14.25
CA CYS A 81 5.27 -0.57 15.45
C CYS A 81 6.50 -1.23 16.07
N VAL A 82 6.53 -2.58 16.15
CA VAL A 82 7.68 -3.34 16.68
C VAL A 82 8.91 -3.12 15.80
N LEU A 83 8.75 -3.13 14.47
CA LEU A 83 9.85 -2.81 13.56
C LEU A 83 10.36 -1.38 13.75
N LEU A 84 9.45 -0.41 13.94
CA LEU A 84 9.80 0.99 14.09
C LEU A 84 10.66 1.23 15.33
N VAL A 85 10.41 0.50 16.42
CA VAL A 85 11.24 0.53 17.64
C VAL A 85 12.55 -0.25 17.45
N SER A 86 12.50 -1.37 16.75
CA SER A 86 13.64 -2.29 16.59
C SER A 86 14.59 -1.91 15.43
N ALA A 87 14.21 -0.96 14.57
CA ALA A 87 14.95 -0.59 13.38
C ALA A 87 16.30 0.06 13.72
N LYS A 88 17.39 -0.68 13.53
CA LYS A 88 18.77 -0.17 13.70
C LYS A 88 19.32 0.52 12.45
N LYS A 89 18.83 0.16 11.25
CA LYS A 89 19.37 0.61 9.95
C LYS A 89 18.80 1.97 9.52
N GLN A 90 19.65 2.85 8.98
CA GLN A 90 19.26 4.21 8.58
C GLN A 90 18.30 4.24 7.38
N GLU A 91 18.42 3.29 6.45
CA GLU A 91 17.51 3.16 5.31
C GLU A 91 16.07 2.86 5.75
N THR A 92 15.91 1.96 6.72
CA THR A 92 14.60 1.61 7.30
C THR A 92 14.02 2.80 8.06
N LYS A 93 14.85 3.52 8.83
CA LYS A 93 14.43 4.75 9.53
C LYS A 93 13.96 5.83 8.56
N ASN A 94 14.68 6.04 7.46
CA ASN A 94 14.29 6.99 6.43
C ASN A 94 12.94 6.64 5.78
N ALA A 95 12.72 5.36 5.45
CA ALA A 95 11.44 4.90 4.89
C ALA A 95 10.27 5.10 5.87
N LEU A 96 10.51 4.84 7.16
CA LEU A 96 9.51 5.03 8.21
C LEU A 96 9.21 6.52 8.44
N ILE A 97 10.24 7.38 8.54
CA ILE A 97 10.06 8.80 8.84
C ILE A 97 9.50 9.57 7.65
N LYS A 98 10.05 9.38 6.45
CA LYS A 98 9.78 10.25 5.29
C LYS A 98 8.60 9.78 4.45
N ALA A 99 8.32 8.48 4.38
CA ALA A 99 7.31 7.97 3.46
C ALA A 99 5.97 7.64 4.13
N SER A 100 5.95 7.15 5.38
CA SER A 100 4.73 6.52 5.91
C SER A 100 4.34 6.87 7.35
N GLY A 101 5.28 7.21 8.23
CA GLY A 101 5.03 7.26 9.68
C GLY A 101 3.94 8.25 10.08
N LEU A 102 4.03 9.51 9.61
CA LEU A 102 3.06 10.54 9.99
C LEU A 102 1.69 10.29 9.37
N PHE A 103 1.64 9.86 8.11
CA PHE A 103 0.37 9.58 7.43
C PHE A 103 -0.33 8.38 8.04
N LEU A 104 0.41 7.34 8.44
CA LEU A 104 -0.16 6.19 9.16
C LEU A 104 -0.77 6.60 10.50
N VAL A 105 -0.09 7.48 11.25
CA VAL A 105 -0.62 8.07 12.49
C VAL A 105 -1.94 8.78 12.22
N LEU A 106 -1.97 9.67 11.23
CA LEU A 106 -3.18 10.41 10.86
C LEU A 106 -4.29 9.46 10.41
N SER A 107 -3.97 8.44 9.61
CA SER A 107 -4.92 7.41 9.19
C SER A 107 -5.52 6.67 10.37
N ASN A 108 -4.74 6.37 11.41
CA ASN A 108 -5.26 5.75 12.63
C ASN A 108 -6.25 6.64 13.38
N PHE A 109 -5.96 7.94 13.52
CA PHE A 109 -6.89 8.88 14.14
C PHE A 109 -8.17 9.06 13.31
N VAL A 110 -8.04 9.19 11.98
CA VAL A 110 -9.19 9.31 11.07
C VAL A 110 -10.05 8.05 11.11
N MET A 111 -9.45 6.86 11.16
CA MET A 111 -10.18 5.60 11.29
C MET A 111 -10.89 5.48 12.65
N ALA A 112 -10.28 5.95 13.74
CA ALA A 112 -10.91 5.99 15.05
C ALA A 112 -12.12 6.93 15.06
N ALA A 113 -11.95 8.14 14.53
CA ALA A 113 -13.02 9.13 14.39
C ALA A 113 -14.15 8.60 13.48
N TRP A 114 -13.80 7.92 12.39
CA TRP A 114 -14.77 7.27 11.51
C TRP A 114 -15.63 6.27 12.27
N ALA A 115 -15.03 5.39 13.08
CA ALA A 115 -15.77 4.38 13.84
C ALA A 115 -16.85 5.02 14.75
N ILE A 116 -16.51 6.14 15.39
CA ILE A 116 -17.43 6.92 16.23
C ILE A 116 -18.57 7.51 15.37
N THR A 117 -18.23 8.21 14.29
CA THR A 117 -19.24 8.84 13.41
C THR A 117 -20.16 7.82 12.73
N TRP A 118 -19.64 6.63 12.42
CA TRP A 118 -20.41 5.51 11.86
C TRP A 118 -21.48 5.02 12.84
N VAL A 119 -21.10 4.78 14.10
CA VAL A 119 -22.01 4.35 15.15
C VAL A 119 -23.06 5.42 15.48
N MET A 120 -22.66 6.71 15.44
CA MET A 120 -23.57 7.85 15.57
C MET A 120 -24.49 8.05 14.34
N GLN A 121 -24.34 7.23 13.29
CA GLN A 121 -25.07 7.32 12.02
C GLN A 121 -24.90 8.67 11.30
N TRP A 122 -23.77 9.36 11.51
CA TRP A 122 -23.41 10.58 10.80
C TRP A 122 -22.77 10.24 9.44
N PHE A 123 -23.54 9.57 8.57
CA PHE A 123 -23.01 8.94 7.35
C PHE A 123 -22.32 9.91 6.40
N PHE A 124 -22.79 11.16 6.31
CA PHE A 124 -22.13 12.19 5.51
C PHE A 124 -20.71 12.50 6.02
N VAL A 125 -20.57 12.76 7.33
CA VAL A 125 -19.27 13.01 7.97
C VAL A 125 -18.38 11.76 7.87
N SER A 126 -18.97 10.59 8.11
CA SER A 126 -18.32 9.29 8.00
C SER A 126 -17.76 9.05 6.59
N THR A 127 -18.48 9.46 5.55
CA THR A 127 -18.02 9.38 4.14
C THR A 127 -16.86 10.34 3.88
N ILE A 128 -16.92 11.57 4.40
CA ILE A 128 -15.80 12.52 4.30
C ILE A 128 -14.55 11.96 4.97
N LEU A 129 -14.68 11.41 6.18
CA LEU A 129 -13.56 10.80 6.90
C LEU A 129 -12.98 9.61 6.15
N GLN A 130 -13.81 8.77 5.53
CA GLN A 130 -13.32 7.68 4.67
C GLN A 130 -12.61 8.20 3.41
N GLY A 131 -13.09 9.29 2.81
CA GLY A 131 -12.41 9.94 1.69
C GLY A 131 -11.04 10.48 2.09
N VAL A 132 -10.95 11.16 3.24
CA VAL A 132 -9.68 11.65 3.80
C VAL A 132 -8.75 10.47 4.10
N LEU A 133 -9.25 9.39 4.73
CA LEU A 133 -8.49 8.19 5.01
C LEU A 133 -7.92 7.56 3.73
N LEU A 134 -8.75 7.45 2.69
CA LEU A 134 -8.35 6.94 1.38
C LEU A 134 -7.20 7.77 0.79
N LEU A 135 -7.30 9.10 0.82
CA LEU A 135 -6.28 9.99 0.28
C LEU A 135 -4.96 9.90 1.05
N LEU A 136 -5.00 9.86 2.40
CA LEU A 136 -3.81 9.70 3.24
C LEU A 136 -3.09 8.38 2.93
N LEU A 137 -3.85 7.29 2.81
CA LEU A 137 -3.31 5.96 2.52
C LEU A 137 -2.85 5.81 1.08
N LEU A 138 -3.54 6.44 0.11
CA LEU A 138 -3.11 6.50 -1.28
C LEU A 138 -1.77 7.23 -1.41
N TYR A 139 -1.66 8.42 -0.79
CA TYR A 139 -0.42 9.17 -0.76
C TYR A 139 0.71 8.36 -0.13
N SER A 140 0.46 7.72 1.02
CA SER A 140 1.45 6.87 1.69
C SER A 140 1.93 5.72 0.79
N ASN A 141 1.02 5.06 0.08
CA ASN A 141 1.36 3.97 -0.83
C ASN A 141 2.16 4.47 -2.05
N ILE A 142 1.82 5.62 -2.62
CA ILE A 142 2.57 6.24 -3.72
C ILE A 142 3.96 6.67 -3.24
N ALA A 143 4.06 7.36 -2.10
CA ALA A 143 5.32 7.79 -1.52
C ALA A 143 6.25 6.59 -1.23
N LEU A 144 5.68 5.51 -0.68
CA LEU A 144 6.43 4.27 -0.44
C LEU A 144 6.92 3.65 -1.76
N LEU A 145 6.08 3.66 -2.80
CA LEU A 145 6.43 3.11 -4.11
C LEU A 145 7.53 3.90 -4.83
N VAL A 146 7.51 5.23 -4.72
CA VAL A 146 8.43 6.14 -5.42
C VAL A 146 9.75 6.28 -4.67
N TYR A 147 9.71 6.50 -3.35
CA TYR A 147 10.91 6.81 -2.57
C TYR A 147 11.59 5.57 -1.98
N HIS A 148 10.85 4.48 -1.75
CA HIS A 148 11.37 3.27 -1.11
C HIS A 148 10.82 2.00 -1.77
N PRO A 149 11.20 1.72 -3.03
CA PRO A 149 10.69 0.56 -3.76
C PRO A 149 11.04 -0.75 -3.02
N PRO A 150 10.17 -1.77 -3.09
CA PRO A 150 10.40 -3.04 -2.42
C PRO A 150 11.67 -3.71 -2.95
N VAL A 151 12.59 -4.05 -2.06
CA VAL A 151 13.87 -4.69 -2.39
C VAL A 151 13.87 -6.16 -1.97
N SER A 152 14.23 -7.06 -2.89
CA SER A 152 14.26 -8.51 -2.61
C SER A 152 15.34 -8.94 -1.62
N SER A 153 16.29 -8.06 -1.30
CA SER A 153 17.39 -8.35 -0.36
C SER A 153 16.94 -8.36 1.11
N ARG A 154 15.77 -7.80 1.44
CA ARG A 154 15.24 -7.71 2.81
C ARG A 154 13.73 -7.98 2.84
N PRO A 155 13.30 -9.23 2.53
CA PRO A 155 11.89 -9.54 2.30
C PRO A 155 11.01 -9.27 3.51
N PHE A 156 11.51 -9.49 4.74
CA PHE A 156 10.75 -9.30 5.96
C PHE A 156 10.52 -7.82 6.31
N ASP A 157 11.57 -6.99 6.22
CA ASP A 157 11.47 -5.54 6.43
C ASP A 157 10.52 -4.91 5.40
N THR A 158 10.64 -5.31 4.13
CA THR A 158 9.74 -4.86 3.06
C THR A 158 8.30 -5.34 3.28
N ALA A 159 8.09 -6.60 3.68
CA ALA A 159 6.76 -7.12 3.94
C ALA A 159 6.08 -6.35 5.08
N LEU A 160 6.74 -6.17 6.22
CA LEU A 160 6.13 -5.51 7.39
C LEU A 160 5.99 -3.99 7.24
N ILE A 161 6.66 -3.35 6.29
CA ILE A 161 6.42 -1.93 5.97
C ILE A 161 5.30 -1.78 4.95
N HIS A 162 5.35 -2.54 3.85
CA HIS A 162 4.41 -2.37 2.73
C HIS A 162 3.07 -3.07 3.00
N ALA A 163 3.07 -4.24 3.63
CA ALA A 163 1.85 -5.02 3.84
C ALA A 163 0.80 -4.29 4.70
N PRO A 164 1.10 -3.75 5.89
CA PRO A 164 0.09 -3.08 6.71
C PRO A 164 -0.50 -1.86 5.99
N LEU A 165 0.31 -1.05 5.31
CA LEU A 165 -0.17 0.11 4.56
C LEU A 165 -1.07 -0.26 3.38
N ARG A 166 -0.74 -1.34 2.67
CA ARG A 166 -1.54 -1.86 1.55
C ARG A 166 -2.84 -2.49 2.05
N PHE A 167 -2.80 -3.34 3.07
CA PHE A 167 -4.01 -3.87 3.71
C PHE A 167 -4.89 -2.73 4.22
N PHE A 168 -4.30 -1.73 4.87
CA PHE A 168 -5.08 -0.60 5.37
C PHE A 168 -5.70 0.20 4.23
N PHE A 169 -5.03 0.37 3.10
CA PHE A 169 -5.56 1.08 1.94
C PHE A 169 -6.68 0.31 1.22
N ILE A 170 -6.54 -1.00 1.07
CA ILE A 170 -7.47 -1.84 0.29
C ILE A 170 -8.85 -1.90 0.95
N LEU A 171 -8.90 -1.91 2.29
CA LEU A 171 -10.15 -1.90 3.06
C LEU A 171 -11.09 -0.71 2.73
N PRO A 172 -10.68 0.56 2.88
CA PRO A 172 -11.49 1.69 2.48
C PRO A 172 -11.69 1.78 0.98
N PHE A 173 -10.67 1.47 0.17
CA PHE A 173 -10.77 1.55 -1.29
C PHE A 173 -11.84 0.63 -1.87
N MET A 174 -11.85 -0.65 -1.47
CA MET A 174 -12.76 -1.63 -2.05
C MET A 174 -14.09 -1.76 -1.30
N LEU A 175 -14.14 -1.36 -0.02
CA LEU A 175 -15.30 -1.63 0.83
C LEU A 175 -15.79 -0.43 1.62
N LEU A 176 -15.00 0.12 2.56
CA LEU A 176 -15.57 1.08 3.53
C LEU A 176 -16.00 2.38 2.86
N PHE A 177 -15.20 2.97 1.97
CA PHE A 177 -15.58 4.21 1.29
C PHE A 177 -16.83 4.00 0.41
N PRO A 178 -16.88 3.00 -0.50
CA PRO A 178 -18.10 2.68 -1.24
C PRO A 178 -19.32 2.45 -0.33
N LEU A 179 -19.15 1.73 0.79
CA LEU A 179 -20.25 1.43 1.71
C LEU A 179 -20.81 2.71 2.36
N ASN A 180 -19.92 3.59 2.83
CA ASN A 180 -20.30 4.87 3.41
C ASN A 180 -21.00 5.77 2.39
N LEU A 181 -20.46 5.83 1.17
CA LEU A 181 -21.03 6.59 0.08
C LEU A 181 -22.43 6.10 -0.28
N PHE A 182 -22.63 4.79 -0.45
CA PHE A 182 -23.94 4.24 -0.80
C PHE A 182 -24.98 4.45 0.29
N ILE A 183 -24.62 4.32 1.56
CA ILE A 183 -25.54 4.62 2.66
C ILE A 183 -25.90 6.12 2.66
N THR A 184 -24.93 6.99 2.44
CA THR A 184 -25.15 8.45 2.36
C THR A 184 -26.04 8.84 1.19
N LEU A 185 -25.90 8.17 0.04
CA LEU A 185 -26.74 8.35 -1.15
C LEU A 185 -28.12 7.67 -1.02
N GLY A 186 -28.40 6.98 0.09
CA GLY A 186 -29.67 6.29 0.30
C GLY A 186 -29.83 4.98 -0.46
N PHE A 187 -28.74 4.39 -0.96
CA PHE A 187 -28.74 3.09 -1.67
C PHE A 187 -28.80 1.93 -0.66
N VAL A 188 -29.75 2.04 0.26
CA VAL A 188 -30.03 1.09 1.34
C VAL A 188 -31.30 0.34 1.00
N HIS A 189 -31.35 -0.95 1.30
CA HIS A 189 -32.57 -1.74 1.16
C HIS A 189 -33.17 -2.07 2.53
N ASN A 190 -34.42 -2.52 2.53
CA ASN A 190 -35.05 -2.95 3.78
C ASN A 190 -34.24 -4.10 4.41
N PRO A 191 -34.01 -4.05 5.73
CA PRO A 191 -33.33 -5.13 6.43
C PRO A 191 -34.10 -6.44 6.22
N TYR A 192 -33.34 -7.53 6.05
CA TYR A 192 -33.92 -8.84 5.77
C TYR A 192 -34.80 -9.28 6.94
N ILE A 193 -36.10 -9.43 6.67
CA ILE A 193 -37.04 -10.11 7.53
C ILE A 193 -37.36 -11.44 6.84
N PRO A 194 -37.22 -12.60 7.50
CA PRO A 194 -37.60 -13.88 6.89
C PRO A 194 -39.05 -13.82 6.37
N GLY A 195 -39.23 -13.98 5.06
CA GLY A 195 -40.54 -13.87 4.39
C GLY A 195 -40.84 -12.53 3.69
N SER A 196 -39.97 -11.51 3.80
CA SER A 196 -40.10 -10.27 3.02
C SER A 196 -39.41 -10.38 1.66
N ASP A 197 -40.07 -9.95 0.59
CA ASP A 197 -39.44 -9.79 -0.72
C ASP A 197 -38.38 -8.69 -0.66
N ILE A 198 -37.12 -9.08 -0.85
CA ILE A 198 -36.00 -8.13 -0.94
C ILE A 198 -36.03 -7.55 -2.34
N SER A 199 -36.86 -6.52 -2.52
CA SER A 199 -36.88 -5.74 -3.74
C SER A 199 -35.69 -4.78 -3.74
N TYR A 200 -34.65 -5.14 -4.48
CA TYR A 200 -33.64 -4.16 -4.89
C TYR A 200 -34.26 -3.28 -5.97
N SER A 201 -34.36 -1.97 -5.72
CA SER A 201 -34.70 -1.03 -6.80
C SER A 201 -33.66 -1.20 -7.91
N GLY A 202 -34.11 -1.48 -9.13
CA GLY A 202 -33.22 -1.75 -10.27
C GLY A 202 -32.21 -0.62 -10.53
N TRP A 203 -32.54 0.60 -10.14
CA TRP A 203 -31.65 1.77 -10.25
C TRP A 203 -30.45 1.73 -9.28
N HIS A 204 -30.59 1.12 -8.09
CA HIS A 204 -29.50 1.03 -7.10
C HIS A 204 -28.43 -0.01 -7.48
N ILE A 205 -28.76 -0.98 -8.33
CA ILE A 205 -27.90 -2.15 -8.60
C ILE A 205 -26.71 -1.75 -9.47
N TRP A 206 -26.94 -0.94 -10.51
CA TRP A 206 -25.93 -0.64 -11.53
C TRP A 206 -24.76 0.22 -11.03
N PRO A 207 -24.97 1.29 -10.26
CA PRO A 207 -23.86 2.05 -9.68
C PRO A 207 -23.02 1.21 -8.72
N VAL A 208 -23.67 0.37 -7.92
CA VAL A 208 -22.98 -0.53 -6.99
C VAL A 208 -22.14 -1.55 -7.74
N PHE A 209 -22.71 -2.17 -8.78
CA PHE A 209 -21.99 -3.05 -9.69
C PHE A 209 -20.79 -2.35 -10.32
N GLY A 210 -20.96 -1.13 -10.83
CA GLY A 210 -19.89 -0.36 -11.47
C GLY A 210 -18.72 -0.10 -10.52
N VAL A 211 -18.98 0.28 -9.26
CA VAL A 211 -17.93 0.51 -8.25
C VAL A 211 -17.24 -0.79 -7.85
N VAL A 212 -17.99 -1.87 -7.63
CA VAL A 212 -17.42 -3.19 -7.30
C VAL A 212 -16.54 -3.68 -8.43
N LEU A 213 -17.03 -3.65 -9.67
CA LEU A 213 -16.25 -4.06 -10.83
C LEU A 213 -15.02 -3.17 -11.01
N GLY A 214 -15.18 -1.83 -10.94
CA GLY A 214 -14.10 -0.88 -11.14
C GLY A 214 -12.97 -1.04 -10.12
N THR A 215 -13.30 -1.13 -8.83
CA THR A 215 -12.29 -1.32 -7.76
C THR A 215 -11.56 -2.66 -7.89
N ASN A 216 -12.27 -3.73 -8.28
CA ASN A 216 -11.66 -5.04 -8.53
C ASN A 216 -10.79 -5.05 -9.80
N LEU A 217 -11.19 -4.35 -10.87
CA LEU A 217 -10.38 -4.21 -12.09
C LEU A 217 -9.08 -3.45 -11.81
N VAL A 218 -9.15 -2.37 -11.04
CA VAL A 218 -7.94 -1.65 -10.58
C VAL A 218 -7.05 -2.59 -9.76
N GLY A 219 -7.65 -3.36 -8.84
CA GLY A 219 -6.89 -4.35 -8.06
C GLY A 219 -6.22 -5.42 -8.92
N LEU A 220 -6.91 -5.92 -9.93
CA LEU A 220 -6.38 -6.89 -10.88
C LEU A 220 -5.21 -6.31 -11.71
N ILE A 221 -5.33 -5.07 -12.18
CA ILE A 221 -4.24 -4.39 -12.88
C ILE A 221 -3.01 -4.29 -11.98
N VAL A 222 -3.19 -3.88 -10.72
CA VAL A 222 -2.09 -3.82 -9.75
C VAL A 222 -1.45 -5.19 -9.53
N VAL A 223 -2.25 -6.24 -9.36
CA VAL A 223 -1.75 -7.62 -9.19
C VAL A 223 -0.96 -8.09 -10.41
N ILE A 224 -1.45 -7.86 -11.63
CA ILE A 224 -0.76 -8.27 -12.86
C ILE A 224 0.56 -7.52 -13.04
N LEU A 225 0.55 -6.19 -12.92
CA LEU A 225 1.71 -5.36 -13.21
C LEU A 225 2.78 -5.44 -12.12
N ARG A 226 2.39 -5.58 -10.85
CA ARG A 226 3.31 -5.54 -9.70
C ARG A 226 3.54 -6.89 -9.04
N ARG A 227 2.77 -7.93 -9.38
CA ARG A 227 2.81 -9.25 -8.70
C ARG A 227 2.66 -9.13 -7.19
N ASP A 228 1.74 -8.27 -6.77
CA ASP A 228 1.56 -7.89 -5.37
C ASP A 228 0.68 -8.90 -4.61
N ILE A 229 1.34 -9.83 -3.90
CA ILE A 229 0.69 -10.88 -3.11
C ILE A 229 -0.22 -10.27 -2.03
N VAL A 230 0.21 -9.19 -1.40
CA VAL A 230 -0.55 -8.53 -0.33
C VAL A 230 -1.88 -8.03 -0.89
N TRP A 231 -1.83 -7.39 -2.05
CA TRP A 231 -3.03 -6.92 -2.73
C TRP A 231 -3.96 -8.06 -3.11
N THR A 232 -3.42 -9.15 -3.67
CA THR A 232 -4.19 -10.35 -4.02
C THR A 232 -4.95 -10.90 -2.81
N VAL A 233 -4.26 -11.13 -1.69
CA VAL A 233 -4.88 -11.71 -0.48
C VAL A 233 -5.95 -10.77 0.08
N ALA A 234 -5.64 -9.48 0.20
CA ALA A 234 -6.57 -8.50 0.73
C ALA A 234 -7.83 -8.33 -0.14
N ALA A 235 -7.67 -8.18 -1.46
CA ALA A 235 -8.79 -8.03 -2.39
C ALA A 235 -9.67 -9.29 -2.44
N THR A 236 -9.05 -10.47 -2.43
CA THR A 236 -9.76 -11.75 -2.39
C THR A 236 -10.57 -11.87 -1.11
N TRP A 237 -10.00 -11.52 0.05
CA TRP A 237 -10.72 -11.59 1.32
C TRP A 237 -11.89 -10.61 1.39
N ILE A 238 -11.74 -9.39 0.85
CA ILE A 238 -12.85 -8.44 0.74
C ILE A 238 -13.96 -9.03 -0.12
N CYS A 239 -13.65 -9.62 -1.28
CA CYS A 239 -14.65 -10.29 -2.10
C CYS A 239 -15.38 -11.41 -1.33
N VAL A 240 -14.64 -12.26 -0.61
CA VAL A 240 -15.18 -13.29 0.29
C VAL A 240 -16.12 -12.69 1.32
N SER A 241 -15.74 -11.59 1.97
CA SER A 241 -16.60 -10.93 2.94
C SER A 241 -17.92 -10.44 2.31
N ILE A 242 -17.92 -10.03 1.04
CA ILE A 242 -19.13 -9.53 0.36
C ILE A 242 -20.06 -10.68 -0.04
N TRP A 243 -19.55 -11.74 -0.71
CA TRP A 243 -20.43 -12.81 -1.22
C TRP A 243 -20.91 -13.79 -0.16
N THR A 244 -20.23 -13.88 0.99
CA THR A 244 -20.66 -14.74 2.10
C THR A 244 -21.92 -14.24 2.80
N LEU A 245 -22.26 -12.94 2.69
CA LEU A 245 -23.55 -12.42 3.14
C LEU A 245 -24.59 -12.56 2.02
N ARG A 246 -25.70 -13.25 2.30
CA ARG A 246 -26.81 -13.43 1.35
C ARG A 246 -28.10 -12.81 1.87
N PRO A 247 -29.04 -12.44 0.98
CA PRO A 247 -28.93 -12.47 -0.49
C PRO A 247 -28.32 -11.19 -1.07
N LYS A 248 -27.94 -11.26 -2.36
CA LYS A 248 -27.23 -10.20 -3.10
C LYS A 248 -27.78 -10.08 -4.53
N PRO A 249 -27.77 -8.88 -5.15
CA PRO A 249 -28.11 -8.73 -6.56
C PRO A 249 -27.16 -9.56 -7.42
N ALA A 250 -27.70 -10.26 -8.43
CA ALA A 250 -26.94 -11.15 -9.29
C ALA A 250 -25.69 -10.50 -9.92
N PRO A 251 -25.73 -9.26 -10.45
CA PRO A 251 -24.54 -8.64 -11.04
C PRO A 251 -23.41 -8.48 -10.04
N VAL A 252 -23.71 -7.96 -8.83
CA VAL A 252 -22.71 -7.77 -7.78
C VAL A 252 -22.17 -9.11 -7.31
N TYR A 253 -23.06 -10.07 -7.05
CA TYR A 253 -22.72 -11.40 -6.54
C TYR A 253 -21.81 -12.19 -7.49
N ILE A 254 -22.14 -12.21 -8.79
CA ILE A 254 -21.33 -12.87 -9.81
C ILE A 254 -19.96 -12.21 -9.90
N THR A 255 -19.90 -10.87 -9.93
CA THR A 255 -18.61 -10.15 -10.01
C THR A 255 -17.70 -10.49 -8.85
N VAL A 256 -18.17 -10.43 -7.60
CA VAL A 256 -17.29 -10.72 -6.46
C VAL A 256 -16.83 -12.18 -6.42
N ILE A 257 -17.64 -13.15 -6.87
CA ILE A 257 -17.22 -14.55 -6.98
C ILE A 257 -16.15 -14.71 -8.06
N VAL A 258 -16.40 -14.18 -9.26
CA VAL A 258 -15.44 -14.23 -10.36
C VAL A 258 -14.13 -13.57 -9.95
N CYS A 259 -14.18 -12.38 -9.35
CA CYS A 259 -13.00 -11.69 -8.86
C CYS A 259 -12.29 -12.46 -7.73
N THR A 260 -13.00 -13.18 -6.86
CA THR A 260 -12.37 -14.06 -5.84
C THR A 260 -11.44 -15.10 -6.48
N ALA A 261 -11.83 -15.67 -7.61
CA ALA A 261 -10.99 -16.62 -8.36
C ALA A 261 -9.96 -15.93 -9.26
N LEU A 262 -10.32 -14.79 -9.84
CA LEU A 262 -9.50 -14.11 -10.84
C LEU A 262 -8.24 -13.46 -10.24
N HIS A 263 -8.30 -12.92 -9.02
CA HIS A 263 -7.14 -12.32 -8.34
C HIS A 263 -5.98 -13.32 -8.15
N PRO A 264 -6.18 -14.51 -7.51
CA PRO A 264 -5.09 -15.48 -7.36
C PRO A 264 -4.64 -16.08 -8.69
N LEU A 265 -5.57 -16.28 -9.65
CA LEU A 265 -5.23 -16.75 -10.99
C LEU A 265 -4.35 -15.74 -11.74
N ALA A 266 -4.67 -14.45 -11.67
CA ALA A 266 -3.90 -13.39 -12.28
C ALA A 266 -2.49 -13.28 -11.68
N LEU A 267 -2.36 -13.44 -10.37
CA LEU A 267 -1.06 -13.50 -9.70
C LEU A 267 -0.24 -14.69 -10.20
N PHE A 268 -0.85 -15.88 -10.25
CA PHE A 268 -0.20 -17.08 -10.74
C PHE A 268 0.25 -16.94 -12.21
N ALA A 269 -0.65 -16.47 -13.07
CA ALA A 269 -0.36 -16.24 -14.49
C ALA A 269 0.77 -15.21 -14.69
N SER A 270 0.76 -14.10 -13.94
CA SER A 270 1.80 -13.08 -14.01
C SER A 270 3.17 -13.62 -13.53
N GLU A 271 3.18 -14.43 -12.48
CA GLU A 271 4.42 -15.04 -11.98
C GLU A 271 4.99 -16.10 -12.94
N VAL A 272 4.12 -16.94 -13.54
CA VAL A 272 4.52 -17.89 -14.58
C VAL A 272 5.07 -17.15 -15.81
N TYR A 273 4.36 -16.12 -16.29
CA TYR A 273 4.80 -15.31 -17.42
C TYR A 273 6.17 -14.67 -17.15
N TYR A 274 6.37 -14.08 -15.96
CA TYR A 274 7.65 -13.50 -15.57
C TYR A 274 8.79 -14.52 -15.58
N ARG A 275 8.55 -15.73 -15.04
CA ARG A 275 9.57 -16.78 -15.00
C ARG A 275 9.93 -17.32 -16.38
N LEU A 276 8.96 -17.44 -17.28
CA LEU A 276 9.17 -17.91 -18.65
C LEU A 276 9.87 -16.84 -19.51
N TYR A 277 9.49 -15.58 -19.38
CA TYR A 277 10.04 -14.50 -20.22
C TYR A 277 11.41 -14.01 -19.73
N LYS A 278 11.66 -13.98 -18.42
CA LYS A 278 13.00 -13.63 -17.87
C LYS A 278 14.06 -14.68 -18.17
N ARG A 279 13.65 -15.92 -18.47
CA ARG A 279 14.55 -17.00 -18.91
C ARG A 279 14.91 -16.93 -20.40
N ARG A 280 14.37 -15.97 -21.14
CA ARG A 280 14.92 -15.57 -22.43
C ARG A 280 15.87 -14.40 -22.16
N PRO A 281 17.16 -14.65 -21.85
CA PRO A 281 18.11 -13.58 -22.04
C PRO A 281 17.93 -13.14 -23.49
N ILE A 282 17.67 -11.85 -23.71
CA ILE A 282 18.03 -11.25 -24.98
C ILE A 282 19.54 -11.47 -25.01
N ALA A 283 19.96 -12.54 -25.67
CA ALA A 283 21.33 -12.68 -26.09
C ALA A 283 21.56 -11.46 -26.97
N LEU A 284 22.27 -10.47 -26.44
CA LEU A 284 23.12 -9.70 -27.32
C LEU A 284 23.98 -10.76 -27.98
N GLU A 285 23.80 -11.00 -29.28
CA GLU A 285 24.85 -11.65 -30.05
C GLU A 285 26.12 -10.90 -29.66
N ASP A 286 27.10 -11.66 -29.16
CA ASP A 286 28.45 -11.19 -29.00
C ASP A 286 28.94 -10.94 -30.43
N ASN A 287 28.52 -9.81 -31.01
CA ASN A 287 29.01 -9.34 -32.28
C ASN A 287 30.42 -8.84 -31.96
N GLU A 288 31.34 -9.79 -32.01
CA GLU A 288 32.79 -9.63 -32.06
C GLU A 288 33.24 -8.73 -33.25
N ASP A 289 32.31 -8.24 -34.08
CA ASP A 289 32.60 -7.38 -35.23
C ASP A 289 31.97 -5.97 -35.12
N HIS A 290 32.33 -5.22 -34.08
CA HIS A 290 32.23 -3.75 -34.12
C HIS A 290 33.61 -3.11 -34.35
N PRO A 291 34.06 -2.97 -35.62
CA PRO A 291 35.40 -2.45 -35.97
C PRO A 291 35.62 -0.95 -35.66
N GLY A 292 34.70 -0.29 -34.94
CA GLY A 292 34.75 1.14 -34.66
C GLY A 292 35.26 1.56 -33.28
N LEU A 293 35.19 0.68 -32.26
CA LEU A 293 35.38 1.09 -30.85
C LEU A 293 36.80 0.89 -30.32
N TYR A 294 37.56 -0.07 -30.84
CA TYR A 294 38.94 -0.32 -30.39
C TYR A 294 40.00 0.59 -31.04
N ARG A 295 39.67 1.29 -32.13
CA ARG A 295 40.64 2.18 -32.80
C ARG A 295 40.94 3.44 -31.96
N HIS A 296 39.97 3.92 -31.18
CA HIS A 296 40.15 5.13 -30.39
C HIS A 296 40.96 4.92 -29.10
N GLN A 297 40.83 3.77 -28.43
CA GLN A 297 41.59 3.50 -27.20
C GLN A 297 43.09 3.32 -27.48
N THR A 298 43.44 2.63 -28.58
CA THR A 298 44.84 2.37 -28.94
C THR A 298 45.59 3.65 -29.37
N GLU A 299 44.93 4.58 -30.06
CA GLU A 299 45.53 5.88 -30.41
C GLU A 299 45.70 6.81 -29.19
N GLN A 300 44.74 6.78 -28.26
CA GLN A 300 44.81 7.61 -27.05
C GLN A 300 45.89 7.11 -26.09
N GLU A 301 46.04 5.80 -25.91
CA GLU A 301 47.14 5.21 -25.13
C GLU A 301 48.51 5.42 -25.79
N ARG A 302 48.59 5.37 -27.12
CA ARG A 302 49.84 5.63 -27.84
C ARG A 302 50.29 7.09 -27.70
N ARG A 303 49.36 8.05 -27.80
CA ARG A 303 49.64 9.48 -27.52
C ARG A 303 50.00 9.75 -26.07
N ARG A 304 49.42 8.99 -25.12
CA ARG A 304 49.76 9.10 -23.69
C ARG A 304 51.18 8.61 -23.42
N ARG A 305 51.59 7.50 -24.04
CA ARG A 305 52.97 6.98 -23.95
C ARG A 305 54.01 7.84 -24.67
N GLU A 306 53.64 8.56 -25.73
CA GLU A 306 54.52 9.54 -26.36
C GLU A 306 54.71 10.80 -25.51
N ASN A 307 53.68 11.26 -24.79
CA ASN A 307 53.80 12.40 -23.86
C ASN A 307 54.53 12.07 -22.54
N GLU A 308 54.61 10.79 -22.15
CA GLU A 308 55.39 10.36 -20.97
C GLU A 308 56.90 10.21 -21.26
N ARG A 309 57.31 10.20 -22.53
CA ARG A 309 58.71 10.34 -22.91
C ARG A 309 59.05 11.82 -23.03
N GLY A 310 59.46 12.41 -21.91
CA GLY A 310 60.03 13.75 -21.87
C GLY A 310 61.22 13.91 -22.83
N PRO A 311 61.64 15.17 -23.10
CA PRO A 311 62.69 15.47 -24.06
C PRO A 311 63.96 14.67 -23.76
N ARG A 312 64.44 13.92 -24.75
CA ARG A 312 65.67 13.15 -24.67
C ARG A 312 66.83 14.13 -24.47
N GLU A 313 67.47 14.11 -23.31
CA GLU A 313 68.72 14.82 -23.10
C GLU A 313 69.73 14.35 -24.16
N VAL A 314 70.19 15.30 -24.97
CA VAL A 314 71.26 15.09 -25.94
C VAL A 314 72.54 15.07 -25.13
N ASN A 315 73.16 13.89 -24.98
CA ASN A 315 74.49 13.77 -24.39
C ASN A 315 75.48 14.59 -25.23
N GLY A 316 76.03 15.65 -24.64
CA GLY A 316 77.00 16.56 -25.28
C GLY A 316 78.40 15.99 -25.46
N GLU A 317 78.63 14.70 -25.18
CA GLU A 317 79.97 14.07 -25.24
C GLU A 317 80.32 13.48 -26.62
N ASN A 318 79.45 13.58 -27.63
CA ASN A 318 79.72 13.05 -28.98
C ASN A 318 80.02 14.14 -30.03
N ILE A 319 80.57 15.30 -29.64
CA ILE A 319 80.88 16.39 -30.60
C ILE A 319 82.38 16.54 -30.89
N TRP A 320 83.26 15.81 -30.21
CA TRP A 320 84.70 15.84 -30.53
C TRP A 320 85.33 14.46 -30.35
N ASP A 321 85.33 13.68 -31.45
CA ASP A 321 86.44 12.81 -31.90
C ASP A 321 86.14 12.30 -33.32
#